data_AF-A0A2V7PE37-F1
#
_entry.id   AF-A0A2V7PE37-F1
#
_cell.length_a   1.000
_cell.length_b   1.000
_cell.length_c   1.000
_cell.angle_alpha   90.00
_cell.angle_beta   90.00
_cell.angle_gamma   90.00
#
_symmetry.space_group_name_H-M   'P 1'
#
loop_
_entity.id
_entity.type
_entity.pdbx_description
1 polymer ?
#
loop_
_entity_poly.entity_id
_entity_poly.type
_entity_poly.pdbx_seq_one_letter_code
_entity_poly.pdbx_strand_id
1 'polypeptide(L)'
;MPCAGAATRDSQSFHNRSPSAITSASSHTPTPPCVTAAATQAIAYLPSLARAAAVTLLVSLLSMALAVVVGLALASGRLYGPVWLRVLTTVYIEVIRGTPLLLQLFVIYYGLAGVVRLPAFLAAILALGLNYAAYE
;
A
#
# COMPACT_ATOMS: atom_id res chain seq x y z
N MET A 1 25.51 10.75 9.09
CA MET A 1 25.99 11.96 8.38
C MET A 1 27.42 11.67 7.95
N PRO A 2 27.83 11.63 6.66
CA PRO A 2 27.50 12.58 5.58
C PRO A 2 27.49 11.98 4.15
N CYS A 3 26.35 11.76 3.50
CA CYS A 3 26.29 11.51 2.03
C CYS A 3 25.03 12.14 1.41
N ALA A 4 24.57 13.27 1.94
CA ALA A 4 23.39 14.00 1.45
C ALA A 4 23.77 15.40 0.94
N GLY A 5 24.93 15.52 0.28
CA GLY A 5 25.47 16.83 -0.14
C GLY A 5 26.03 16.92 -1.55
N ALA A 6 26.04 15.84 -2.34
CA ALA A 6 26.71 15.82 -3.65
C ALA A 6 25.76 15.89 -4.86
N ALA A 7 24.48 15.50 -4.73
CA ALA A 7 23.59 15.37 -5.88
C ALA A 7 22.92 16.68 -6.36
N THR A 8 23.00 17.77 -5.59
CA THR A 8 22.38 19.07 -5.96
C THR A 8 23.39 20.07 -6.54
N ARG A 9 24.68 19.73 -6.63
CA ARG A 9 25.75 20.66 -7.05
C ARG A 9 26.12 20.56 -8.55
N ASP A 10 25.64 19.54 -9.26
CA ASP A 10 25.97 19.33 -10.68
C ASP A 10 25.16 20.19 -11.66
N SER A 11 23.99 20.69 -11.26
CA SER A 11 23.14 21.50 -12.16
C SER A 11 23.68 22.92 -12.39
N GLN A 12 24.47 23.47 -11.47
CA GLN A 12 25.06 24.82 -11.59
C GLN A 12 26.46 24.81 -12.22
N SER A 13 27.13 23.65 -12.31
CA SER A 13 28.49 23.54 -12.85
C SER A 13 28.53 23.41 -14.38
N PHE A 14 27.41 23.11 -15.05
CA PHE A 14 27.38 22.93 -16.51
C PHE A 14 27.35 24.24 -17.29
N HIS A 15 26.95 25.35 -16.66
CA HIS A 15 26.86 26.67 -17.30
C HIS A 15 28.21 27.42 -17.36
N ASN A 16 29.25 26.94 -16.66
CA ASN A 16 30.53 27.64 -16.50
C ASN A 16 31.77 26.76 -16.80
N ARG A 17 31.69 25.85 -17.79
CA ARG A 17 32.87 25.10 -18.25
C ARG A 17 33.41 25.66 -19.56
N SER A 18 34.50 26.40 -19.45
CA SER A 18 35.38 26.79 -20.57
C SER A 18 35.99 25.54 -21.23
N PRO A 19 36.27 25.57 -22.55
CA PRO A 19 36.61 24.38 -23.35
C PRO A 19 38.03 23.78 -23.14
N SER A 20 38.74 24.15 -22.07
CA SER A 20 40.18 23.82 -21.90
C SER A 20 40.46 22.60 -21.00
N ALA A 21 39.44 21.92 -20.48
CA ALA A 21 39.59 20.85 -19.49
C ALA A 21 39.30 19.42 -20.04
N ILE A 22 39.48 19.20 -21.34
CA ILE A 22 39.16 17.91 -21.99
C ILE A 22 40.36 16.93 -21.96
N THR A 23 41.56 17.39 -21.62
CA THR A 23 42.76 16.55 -21.53
C THR A 23 43.22 16.44 -20.08
N SER A 24 43.44 15.20 -19.61
CA SER A 24 44.01 14.77 -18.33
C SER A 24 43.03 14.48 -17.17
N ALA A 25 42.34 13.33 -17.24
CA ALA A 25 42.24 12.39 -16.11
C ALA A 25 41.40 11.14 -16.50
N SER A 26 41.90 10.33 -17.44
CA SER A 26 41.58 8.91 -17.48
C SER A 26 42.38 8.20 -16.39
N SER A 27 42.05 8.45 -15.12
CA SER A 27 42.52 7.65 -13.99
C SER A 27 41.41 6.69 -13.61
N HIS A 28 41.62 5.40 -13.88
CA HIS A 28 40.87 4.31 -13.28
C HIS A 28 40.76 4.52 -11.77
N THR A 29 39.68 5.15 -11.31
CA THR A 29 39.18 4.91 -9.96
C THR A 29 38.50 3.54 -10.02
N PRO A 30 38.94 2.53 -9.25
CA PRO A 30 38.15 1.33 -9.09
C PRO A 30 36.78 1.79 -8.58
N THR A 31 35.74 1.57 -9.38
CA THR A 31 34.38 1.78 -8.94
C THR A 31 34.22 1.00 -7.64
N PRO A 32 33.90 1.63 -6.48
CA PRO A 32 33.45 0.85 -5.35
C PRO A 32 32.23 0.09 -5.87
N PRO A 33 32.14 -1.23 -5.68
CA PRO A 33 31.16 -2.04 -6.37
C PRO A 33 29.76 -1.50 -6.05
N CYS A 34 29.15 -0.83 -7.03
CA CYS A 34 27.80 -0.26 -6.96
C CYS A 34 26.77 -1.33 -6.54
N VAL A 35 27.07 -2.58 -6.89
CA VAL A 35 26.32 -3.79 -6.50
C VAL A 35 26.46 -4.11 -5.00
N THR A 36 27.63 -3.89 -4.39
CA THR A 36 27.87 -4.15 -2.95
C THR A 36 27.28 -3.05 -2.08
N ALA A 37 27.28 -1.79 -2.54
CA ALA A 37 26.57 -0.71 -1.84
C ALA A 37 25.05 -0.93 -1.86
N ALA A 38 24.46 -1.34 -2.99
CA ALA A 38 23.03 -1.66 -3.08
C ALA A 38 22.64 -2.84 -2.17
N ALA A 39 23.48 -3.88 -2.09
CA ALA A 39 23.25 -5.03 -1.22
C ALA A 39 23.29 -4.67 0.27
N THR A 40 24.22 -3.82 0.72
CA THR A 40 24.26 -3.34 2.12
C THR A 40 23.07 -2.46 2.46
N GLN A 41 22.59 -1.64 1.52
CA GLN A 41 21.37 -0.83 1.70
C GLN A 41 20.12 -1.70 1.81
N ALA A 42 20.00 -2.75 1.00
CA ALA A 42 18.88 -3.70 1.10
C ALA A 42 18.81 -4.37 2.49
N ILE A 43 19.97 -4.71 3.07
CA ILE A 43 20.07 -5.27 4.42
C ILE A 43 19.63 -4.25 5.49
N ALA A 44 19.87 -2.95 5.28
CA ALA A 44 19.40 -1.90 6.17
C ALA A 44 17.87 -1.70 6.12
N TYR A 45 17.21 -2.02 5.00
CA TYR A 45 15.75 -1.93 4.85
C TYR A 45 15.00 -3.21 5.28
N LEU A 46 15.68 -4.33 5.47
CA LEU A 46 15.09 -5.57 6.02
C LEU A 46 14.21 -5.35 7.26
N PRO A 47 14.64 -4.61 8.31
CA PRO A 47 13.79 -4.40 9.49
C PRO A 47 12.51 -3.62 9.19
N SER A 48 12.57 -2.62 8.31
CA SER A 48 11.38 -1.88 7.89
C SER A 48 10.41 -2.74 7.07
N LEU A 49 10.94 -3.59 6.18
CA LEU A 49 10.13 -4.51 5.40
C LEU A 49 9.50 -5.60 6.27
N ALA A 50 10.24 -6.14 7.24
CA ALA A 50 9.72 -7.09 8.21
C ALA A 50 8.58 -6.49 9.04
N ARG A 51 8.71 -5.22 9.46
CA ARG A 51 7.65 -4.51 10.17
C ARG A 51 6.42 -4.29 9.28
N ALA A 52 6.61 -3.90 8.02
CA ALA A 52 5.51 -3.76 7.07
C ALA A 52 4.81 -5.10 6.81
N ALA A 53 5.57 -6.18 6.64
CA ALA A 53 5.04 -7.54 6.47
C ALA A 53 4.21 -7.99 7.68
N ALA A 54 4.69 -7.71 8.90
CA ALA A 54 3.94 -7.99 10.12
C ALA A 54 2.60 -7.23 10.17
N VAL A 55 2.58 -5.96 9.77
CA VAL A 55 1.33 -5.17 9.69
C VAL A 55 0.39 -5.75 8.63
N THR A 56 0.88 -6.11 7.45
CA THR A 56 0.06 -6.73 6.40
C THR A 56 -0.58 -8.02 6.89
N LEU A 57 0.20 -8.91 7.52
CA LEU A 57 -0.32 -10.15 8.11
C LEU A 57 -1.43 -9.87 9.13
N LEU A 58 -1.21 -8.89 10.01
CA LEU A 58 -2.16 -8.53 11.04
C LEU A 58 -3.45 -7.94 10.45
N VAL A 59 -3.35 -7.08 9.43
CA VAL A 59 -4.50 -6.58 8.67
C VAL A 59 -5.25 -7.73 7.99
N SER A 60 -4.53 -8.59 7.26
CA SER A 60 -5.13 -9.70 6.50
C SER A 60 -5.86 -10.69 7.40
N LEU A 61 -5.27 -11.07 8.54
CA LEU A 61 -5.90 -11.99 9.49
C LEU A 61 -7.17 -11.38 10.10
N LEU A 62 -7.12 -10.11 10.52
CA LEU A 62 -8.28 -9.42 11.08
C LEU A 62 -9.37 -9.20 10.03
N SER A 63 -9.01 -8.79 8.81
CA SER A 63 -9.98 -8.60 7.73
C SER A 63 -10.62 -9.92 7.32
N MET A 64 -9.86 -11.01 7.29
CA MET A 64 -10.38 -12.33 6.94
C MET A 64 -11.30 -12.88 8.03
N ALA A 65 -10.94 -12.73 9.31
CA ALA A 65 -11.83 -13.09 10.41
C ALA A 65 -13.15 -12.30 10.34
N LEU A 66 -13.09 -10.99 10.07
CA LEU A 66 -14.27 -10.15 9.92
C LEU A 66 -15.09 -10.52 8.68
N ALA A 67 -14.42 -10.85 7.56
CA ALA A 67 -15.07 -11.30 6.34
C ALA A 67 -15.86 -12.59 6.56
N VAL A 68 -15.29 -13.58 7.25
CA VAL A 68 -15.97 -14.84 7.55
C VAL A 68 -17.21 -14.62 8.42
N VAL A 69 -17.11 -13.78 9.46
CA VAL A 69 -18.25 -13.48 10.34
C VAL A 69 -19.38 -12.78 9.56
N VAL A 70 -19.05 -11.77 8.76
CA VAL A 70 -20.02 -11.02 7.96
C VAL A 70 -20.59 -11.87 6.84
N GLY A 71 -19.75 -12.60 6.10
CA GLY A 71 -20.15 -13.49 5.02
C GLY A 71 -21.07 -14.60 5.53
N LEU A 72 -20.77 -15.20 6.69
CA LEU A 72 -21.63 -16.19 7.31
C LEU A 72 -22.99 -15.60 7.75
N ALA A 73 -23.00 -14.37 8.28
CA ALA A 73 -24.23 -13.66 8.62
C ALA A 73 -25.08 -13.36 7.36
N LEU A 74 -24.45 -12.92 6.28
CA LEU A 74 -25.13 -12.67 5.00
C LEU A 74 -25.65 -13.97 4.36
N ALA A 75 -24.87 -15.05 4.40
CA ALA A 75 -25.23 -16.35 3.85
C ALA A 75 -26.38 -16.99 4.64
N SER A 76 -26.32 -16.97 5.97
CA SER A 76 -27.40 -17.45 6.84
C SER A 76 -28.68 -16.62 6.69
N GLY A 77 -28.55 -15.28 6.61
CA GLY A 77 -29.67 -14.38 6.31
C GLY A 77 -30.29 -14.63 4.93
N ARG A 78 -29.49 -15.01 3.94
CA ARG A 78 -30.00 -15.39 2.62
C ARG A 78 -30.73 -16.74 2.66
N LEU A 79 -30.25 -17.70 3.44
CA LEU A 79 -30.83 -19.04 3.51
C LEU A 79 -32.15 -19.05 4.29
N TYR A 80 -32.17 -18.44 5.47
CA TYR A 80 -33.30 -18.49 6.42
C TYR A 80 -34.13 -17.19 6.49
N GLY A 81 -33.66 -16.10 5.89
CA GLY A 81 -34.31 -14.80 6.01
C GLY A 81 -35.49 -14.57 5.05
N PRO A 82 -36.35 -13.58 5.36
CA PRO A 82 -37.47 -13.18 4.51
C PRO A 82 -36.99 -12.57 3.18
N VAL A 83 -37.90 -12.45 2.21
CA VAL A 83 -37.60 -11.98 0.84
C VAL A 83 -36.82 -10.65 0.82
N TRP A 84 -37.14 -9.72 1.72
CA TRP A 84 -36.42 -8.44 1.86
C TRP A 84 -34.93 -8.61 2.17
N LEU A 85 -34.57 -9.55 3.03
CA LEU A 85 -33.18 -9.79 3.42
C LEU A 85 -32.39 -10.40 2.26
N ARG A 86 -33.01 -11.29 1.49
CA ARG A 86 -32.43 -11.85 0.26
C ARG A 86 -32.16 -10.78 -0.79
N VAL A 87 -33.09 -9.86 -1.00
CA VAL A 87 -32.92 -8.74 -1.94
C VAL A 87 -31.78 -7.84 -1.47
N LEU A 88 -31.73 -7.48 -0.18
CA LEU A 88 -30.68 -6.62 0.36
C LEU A 88 -29.28 -7.24 0.19
N THR A 89 -29.12 -8.53 0.52
CA THR A 89 -27.86 -9.25 0.33
C THR A 89 -27.48 -9.36 -1.16
N THR A 90 -28.45 -9.54 -2.04
CA THR A 90 -28.20 -9.63 -3.50
C THR A 90 -27.71 -8.30 -4.06
N VAL A 91 -28.40 -7.19 -3.72
CA VAL A 91 -28.00 -5.83 -4.10
C VAL A 91 -26.62 -5.50 -3.54
N TYR A 92 -26.35 -5.86 -2.27
CA TYR A 92 -25.03 -5.68 -1.67
C TYR A 92 -23.93 -6.36 -2.48
N ILE A 93 -24.08 -7.66 -2.79
CA ILE A 93 -23.07 -8.42 -3.55
C ILE A 93 -22.87 -7.83 -4.96
N GLU A 94 -23.96 -7.46 -5.63
CA GLU A 94 -23.93 -6.90 -6.98
C GLU A 94 -23.21 -5.53 -7.01
N VAL A 95 -23.48 -4.66 -6.04
CA VAL A 95 -22.78 -3.38 -5.88
C VAL A 95 -21.29 -3.60 -5.57
N ILE A 96 -20.95 -4.51 -4.66
CA ILE A 96 -19.56 -4.79 -4.28
C ILE A 96 -18.78 -5.32 -5.49
N ARG A 97 -19.38 -6.19 -6.31
CA ARG A 97 -18.74 -6.71 -7.54
C ARG A 97 -18.60 -5.64 -8.63
N GLY A 98 -19.50 -4.65 -8.66
CA GLY A 98 -19.47 -3.54 -9.59
C GLY A 98 -18.59 -2.36 -9.15
N THR A 99 -18.11 -2.34 -7.90
CA THR A 99 -17.32 -1.23 -7.36
C THR A 99 -15.84 -1.61 -7.16
N PRO A 100 -14.89 -0.77 -7.61
CA PRO A 100 -13.47 -1.06 -7.41
C PRO A 100 -13.12 -0.94 -5.91
N LEU A 101 -12.32 -1.89 -5.39
CA LEU A 101 -11.87 -1.92 -3.98
C LEU A 101 -11.27 -0.58 -3.52
N LEU A 102 -10.51 0.09 -4.40
CA LEU A 102 -9.93 1.40 -4.11
C LEU A 102 -11.00 2.47 -3.84
N LEU A 103 -12.11 2.47 -4.59
CA LEU A 103 -13.23 3.38 -4.33
C LEU A 103 -13.88 3.06 -2.99
N GLN A 104 -14.06 1.78 -2.65
CA GLN A 104 -14.64 1.37 -1.37
C GLN A 104 -13.79 1.85 -0.19
N LEU A 105 -12.46 1.69 -0.27
CA LEU A 105 -11.53 2.20 0.72
C LEU A 105 -11.57 3.74 0.79
N PHE A 106 -11.63 4.42 -0.35
CA PHE A 106 -11.71 5.88 -0.42
C PHE A 106 -13.00 6.40 0.25
N VAL A 107 -14.15 5.79 -0.04
CA VAL A 107 -15.44 6.15 0.55
C VAL A 107 -15.44 5.91 2.06
N ILE A 108 -14.90 4.78 2.52
CA ILE A 108 -14.84 4.48 3.96
C ILE A 108 -13.88 5.43 4.69
N TYR A 109 -12.70 5.70 4.11
CA TYR A 109 -11.70 6.52 4.76
C TYR A 109 -12.00 8.02 4.68
N TYR A 110 -12.37 8.55 3.51
CA TYR A 110 -12.62 9.97 3.30
C TYR A 110 -14.10 10.33 3.42
N GLY A 111 -15.02 9.48 2.96
CA GLY A 111 -16.46 9.74 3.05
C GLY A 111 -16.98 9.72 4.48
N LEU A 112 -16.42 8.84 5.33
CA LEU A 112 -16.81 8.75 6.74
C LEU A 112 -16.03 9.71 7.66
N ALA A 113 -14.93 10.32 7.16
CA ALA A 113 -14.11 11.26 7.92
C ALA A 113 -14.86 12.50 8.45
N GLY A 114 -15.99 12.84 7.82
CA GLY A 114 -16.85 13.94 8.24
C GLY A 114 -17.67 13.66 9.51
N VAL A 115 -17.87 12.39 9.87
CA VAL A 115 -18.64 11.98 11.05
C VAL A 115 -17.73 11.38 12.12
N VAL A 116 -16.77 10.54 11.72
CA VAL A 116 -15.82 9.87 12.63
C VAL A 116 -14.43 9.86 11.99
N ARG A 117 -13.40 10.21 12.78
CA ARG A 117 -11.99 10.11 12.35
C ARG A 117 -11.53 8.66 12.44
N LEU A 118 -11.76 7.87 11.38
CA LEU A 118 -11.28 6.48 11.35
C LEU A 118 -9.77 6.44 11.03
N PRO A 119 -8.97 5.68 11.81
CA PRO A 119 -7.59 5.42 11.44
C PRO A 119 -7.55 4.56 10.17
N ALA A 120 -6.55 4.80 9.32
CA ALA A 120 -6.39 4.09 8.03
C ALA A 120 -6.41 2.56 8.17
N PHE A 121 -5.91 2.07 9.30
CA PHE A 121 -5.91 0.65 9.65
C PHE A 121 -7.32 0.04 9.76
N LEU A 122 -8.24 0.71 10.46
CA LEU A 122 -9.64 0.25 10.58
C LEU A 122 -10.38 0.37 9.26
N ALA A 123 -10.15 1.46 8.52
CA ALA A 123 -10.75 1.64 7.19
C ALA A 123 -10.32 0.52 6.23
N ALA A 124 -9.04 0.14 6.26
CA ALA A 124 -8.52 -0.99 5.48
C ALA A 124 -9.20 -2.31 5.85
N ILE A 125 -9.28 -2.63 7.15
CA ILE A 125 -9.93 -3.88 7.61
C ILE A 125 -11.39 -3.94 7.20
N LEU A 126 -12.13 -2.83 7.33
CA LEU A 126 -13.55 -2.77 6.95
C LEU A 126 -13.73 -2.89 5.44
N ALA A 127 -12.98 -2.12 4.65
CA ALA A 127 -13.08 -2.15 3.19
C ALA A 127 -12.71 -3.53 2.62
N LEU A 128 -11.58 -4.09 3.05
CA LEU A 128 -11.13 -5.43 2.65
C LEU A 128 -12.10 -6.50 3.15
N GLY A 129 -12.49 -6.46 4.42
CA GLY A 129 -13.37 -7.45 5.03
C GLY A 129 -14.75 -7.51 4.37
N LEU A 130 -15.38 -6.35 4.12
CA LEU A 130 -16.66 -6.30 3.41
C LEU A 130 -16.55 -6.79 1.97
N ASN A 131 -15.48 -6.39 1.26
CA ASN A 131 -15.26 -6.83 -0.11
C ASN A 131 -15.10 -8.35 -0.15
N TYR A 132 -14.21 -8.91 0.67
CA TYR A 132 -14.01 -10.36 0.77
C TYR A 132 -15.30 -11.11 1.16
N ALA A 133 -16.10 -10.61 2.10
CA ALA A 133 -17.37 -11.24 2.50
C ALA A 133 -18.45 -11.32 1.39
N ALA A 134 -18.30 -10.55 0.31
CA ALA A 134 -19.20 -10.62 -0.85
C ALA A 134 -18.68 -11.56 -1.95
N TYR A 135 -17.38 -11.85 -1.92
CA TYR A 135 -16.70 -12.70 -2.89
C TYR A 135 -16.57 -14.15 -2.39
N GLU A 136 -16.26 -14.32 -1.11
CA GLU A 136 -16.18 -15.60 -0.38
C GLU A 136 -17.50 -15.89 0.35
#